data_AF-A0A8S3J8S9-F1
#
_entry.id   AF-A0A8S3J8S9-F1
#
_cell.length_a   1.000
_cell.length_b   1.000
_cell.length_c   1.000
_cell.angle_alpha   90.00
_cell.angle_beta   90.00
_cell.angle_gamma   90.00
#
_symmetry.space_group_name_H-M   'P 1'
#
loop_
_entity.id
_entity.type
_entity.pdbx_description
1 polymer ?
#
loop_
_entity_poly.entity_id
_entity_poly.type
_entity_poly.pdbx_seq_one_letter_code
_entity_poly.pdbx_strand_id
1 'polypeptide(L)'
;FFLKQRAPDLKVTVLERDWNYTTSSTVLSAGGLRQQFALEENIQMSMYCAEFLKHIRDHLSILDDDPVPVSFQHNGYLLCGSEQSVKLFEENHQTQT
;
A
#
# COMPACT_ATOMS: atom_id res chain seq x y z
N PHE A 1 4.91 10.73 -7.12
CA PHE A 1 6.03 10.68 -6.15
C PHE A 1 7.30 10.06 -6.75
N PHE A 2 7.38 8.74 -6.92
CA PHE A 2 8.61 8.02 -7.29
C PHE A 2 9.35 8.51 -8.54
N LEU A 3 8.63 8.97 -9.56
CA LEU A 3 9.24 9.57 -10.76
C LEU A 3 10.03 10.85 -10.43
N LYS A 4 9.46 11.73 -9.60
CA LYS A 4 10.12 12.96 -9.15
C LYS A 4 11.30 12.68 -8.23
N GLN A 5 11.21 11.65 -7.40
CA GLN A 5 12.32 11.22 -6.54
C GLN A 5 13.53 10.76 -7.38
N ARG A 6 13.29 9.99 -8.46
CA ARG A 6 14.36 9.48 -9.33
C ARG A 6 14.88 10.51 -10.33
N ALA A 7 14.01 11.41 -10.80
CA ALA A 7 14.34 12.44 -11.77
C ALA A 7 13.70 13.78 -11.37
N PRO A 8 14.39 14.57 -10.51
CA PRO A 8 13.86 15.83 -10.00
C PRO A 8 13.51 16.85 -11.09
N ASP A 9 14.21 16.84 -12.23
CA ASP A 9 13.96 17.77 -13.34
C ASP A 9 12.85 17.31 -14.28
N LEU A 10 12.36 16.06 -14.13
CA LEU A 10 11.28 15.54 -14.95
C LEU A 10 9.99 16.35 -14.69
N LYS A 11 9.40 16.87 -15.77
CA LYS A 11 8.08 17.51 -15.73
C LYS A 11 7.02 16.42 -15.73
N VAL A 12 6.22 16.38 -14.67
CA VAL A 12 5.17 15.38 -14.47
C VAL A 12 3.84 16.12 -14.34
N THR A 13 2.86 15.74 -15.14
CA THR A 13 1.48 16.22 -15.04
C THR A 13 0.58 15.07 -14.64
N VAL A 14 -0.25 15.26 -13.62
CA VAL A 14 -1.30 14.33 -13.24
C VAL A 14 -2.61 14.82 -13.86
N LEU A 15 -3.25 13.97 -14.65
CA LEU A 15 -4.57 14.24 -15.21
C LEU A 15 -5.56 13.32 -14.50
N GLU A 16 -6.57 13.90 -13.85
CA GLU A 16 -7.69 13.15 -13.31
C GLU A 16 -9.01 13.79 -13.77
N ARG A 17 -10.02 12.96 -14.03
CA ARG A 17 -11.37 13.44 -14.37
C ARG A 17 -11.98 14.23 -13.22
N ASP A 18 -11.81 13.75 -11.99
CA ASP A 18 -12.28 14.42 -10.78
C ASP A 18 -11.10 14.79 -9.89
N TRP A 19 -10.82 16.07 -9.80
CA TRP A 19 -9.63 16.61 -9.12
C TRP A 19 -9.71 16.47 -7.60
N ASN A 20 -10.90 16.27 -7.05
CA ASN A 20 -11.09 15.99 -5.62
C ASN A 20 -11.08 14.48 -5.33
N TYR A 21 -10.90 13.62 -6.34
CA TYR A 21 -10.90 12.16 -6.23
C TYR A 21 -12.17 11.57 -5.58
N THR A 22 -13.27 12.32 -5.55
CA THR A 22 -14.53 11.96 -4.87
C THR A 22 -15.15 10.68 -5.44
N THR A 23 -14.86 10.38 -6.71
CA THR A 23 -15.33 9.16 -7.39
C THR A 23 -14.22 8.12 -7.60
N SER A 24 -13.03 8.33 -7.01
CA SER A 24 -11.94 7.37 -7.13
C SER A 24 -12.22 6.10 -6.31
N SER A 25 -11.79 4.95 -6.81
CA SER A 25 -11.91 3.69 -6.08
C SER A 25 -11.16 3.71 -4.75
N THR A 26 -10.05 4.45 -4.65
CA THR A 26 -9.29 4.61 -3.41
C THR A 26 -10.10 5.30 -2.32
N VAL A 27 -10.72 6.45 -2.62
CA VAL A 27 -11.55 7.21 -1.66
C VAL A 27 -12.83 6.46 -1.30
N LEU A 28 -13.43 5.75 -2.26
CA LEU A 28 -14.67 4.98 -2.03
C LEU A 28 -14.42 3.59 -1.41
N SER A 29 -13.17 3.17 -1.24
CA SER A 29 -12.84 1.88 -0.64
C SER A 29 -13.05 1.89 0.88
N ALA A 30 -13.13 0.70 1.48
CA ALA A 30 -13.09 0.54 2.93
C ALA A 30 -11.72 0.88 3.56
N GLY A 31 -10.71 1.25 2.76
CA GLY A 31 -9.38 1.64 3.23
C GLY A 31 -8.50 0.50 3.77
N GLY A 32 -8.90 -0.75 3.58
CA GLY A 32 -8.15 -1.91 4.07
C GLY A 32 -6.85 -2.16 3.29
N LEU A 33 -5.73 -2.30 4.00
CA LEU A 33 -4.44 -2.70 3.44
C LEU A 33 -4.11 -4.13 3.89
N ARG A 34 -3.97 -5.05 2.94
CA ARG A 34 -3.64 -6.45 3.22
C ARG A 34 -2.36 -6.85 2.50
N GLN A 35 -1.44 -7.47 3.25
CA GLN A 35 -0.30 -8.18 2.68
C GLN A 35 -0.77 -9.43 1.93
N GLN A 36 -0.23 -9.63 0.74
CA GLN A 36 -0.43 -10.86 -0.03
C GLN A 36 0.65 -11.88 0.31
N PHE A 37 0.29 -13.16 0.24
CA PHE A 37 1.04 -14.27 0.87
C PHE A 37 1.38 -15.43 -0.06
N ALA A 38 0.94 -15.39 -1.32
CA ALA A 38 0.97 -16.55 -2.21
C ALA A 38 2.07 -16.52 -3.27
N LEU A 39 2.51 -15.32 -3.68
CA LEU A 39 3.56 -15.12 -4.67
C LEU A 39 4.64 -14.25 -4.07
N GLU A 40 5.90 -14.63 -4.29
CA GLU A 40 7.06 -13.94 -3.74
C GLU A 40 7.09 -12.46 -4.10
N GLU A 41 6.80 -12.12 -5.36
CA GLU A 41 6.78 -10.74 -5.83
C GLU A 41 5.69 -9.92 -5.11
N ASN A 42 4.54 -10.54 -4.84
CA ASN A 42 3.46 -9.88 -4.14
C ASN A 42 3.78 -9.70 -2.65
N ILE A 43 4.49 -10.64 -2.03
CA ILE A 43 5.00 -10.51 -0.66
C ILE A 43 5.97 -9.33 -0.61
N GLN A 44 6.97 -9.29 -1.49
CA GLN A 44 7.97 -8.22 -1.54
C GLN A 44 7.34 -6.84 -1.78
N MET A 45 6.42 -6.72 -2.74
CA MET A 45 5.68 -5.48 -2.99
C MET A 45 4.84 -5.05 -1.77
N SER A 46 4.21 -6.01 -1.09
CA SER A 46 3.43 -5.72 0.13
C SER A 46 4.32 -5.21 1.27
N MET A 47 5.47 -5.85 1.49
CA MET A 47 6.44 -5.45 2.52
C MET A 47 7.00 -4.05 2.25
N TYR A 48 7.34 -3.77 0.99
CA TYR A 48 7.78 -2.43 0.59
C TYR A 48 6.69 -1.37 0.84
N CYS A 49 5.44 -1.67 0.45
CA CYS A 49 4.31 -0.76 0.64
C CYS A 49 4.05 -0.48 2.13
N ALA A 50 4.09 -1.52 2.97
CA ALA A 50 3.91 -1.39 4.41
C ALA A 50 4.99 -0.49 5.03
N GLU A 51 6.25 -0.68 4.65
CA GLU A 51 7.36 0.13 5.14
C GLU A 51 7.27 1.60 4.67
N PHE A 52 6.87 1.82 3.41
CA PHE A 52 6.60 3.15 2.88
C PHE A 52 5.47 3.86 3.65
N LEU A 53 4.37 3.17 3.92
CA LEU A 53 3.23 3.74 4.65
C LEU A 53 3.56 4.04 6.11
N LYS A 54 4.40 3.20 6.75
CA LYS A 54 4.92 3.44 8.10
C LYS A 54 5.75 4.73 8.18
N HIS A 55 6.48 5.07 7.12
CA HIS A 55 7.33 6.27 7.02
C HIS A 55 6.73 7.35 6.11
N ILE A 56 5.41 7.32 5.89
CA ILE A 56 4.78 8.17 4.88
C ILE A 56 4.97 9.67 5.14
N ARG A 57 5.08 10.07 6.41
CA ARG A 57 5.38 11.45 6.79
C ARG A 57 6.76 11.87 6.29
N ASP A 58 7.76 11.01 6.39
CA ASP A 58 9.12 11.32 5.93
C ASP A 58 9.17 11.40 4.40
N HIS A 59 8.28 10.69 3.72
CA HIS A 59 8.23 10.65 2.26
C HIS A 59 7.39 11.78 1.64
N LEU A 60 6.24 12.12 2.23
CA LEU A 60 5.23 12.96 1.60
C LEU A 60 4.97 14.30 2.32
N SER A 61 5.78 14.67 3.31
CA SER A 61 5.69 16.00 3.93
C SER A 61 6.01 17.11 2.92
N ILE A 62 5.29 18.21 3.02
CA ILE A 62 5.51 19.42 2.25
C ILE A 62 6.15 20.45 3.19
N LEU A 63 7.16 21.17 2.70
CA LEU A 63 7.80 22.22 3.48
C LEU A 63 6.78 23.30 3.84
N ASP A 64 6.76 23.71 5.10
CA ASP A 64 5.85 24.73 5.65
C ASP A 64 4.35 24.39 5.63
N ASP A 65 4.00 23.12 5.44
CA ASP A 65 2.62 22.61 5.50
C ASP A 65 2.48 21.52 6.57
N ASP A 66 1.24 21.28 7.02
CA ASP A 66 0.96 20.22 7.97
C ASP A 66 1.17 18.83 7.34
N PRO A 67 1.66 17.83 8.09
CA PRO A 67 1.78 16.47 7.58
C PRO A 67 0.44 15.92 7.12
N VAL A 68 0.42 15.30 5.94
CA VAL A 68 -0.80 14.70 5.38
C VAL A 68 -1.35 13.61 6.32
N PRO A 69 -2.63 13.69 6.75
CA PRO A 69 -3.21 12.76 7.71
C PRO A 69 -3.64 11.45 7.03
N VAL A 70 -2.68 10.56 6.75
CA VAL A 70 -2.95 9.27 6.07
C VAL A 70 -3.70 8.27 6.96
N SER A 71 -3.71 8.47 8.29
CA SER A 71 -4.43 7.62 9.25
C SER A 71 -4.12 6.12 9.13
N PHE A 72 -2.91 5.78 8.67
CA PHE A 72 -2.48 4.38 8.53
C PHE A 72 -2.31 3.73 9.90
N GLN A 73 -2.95 2.57 10.10
CA GLN A 73 -2.82 1.75 11.28
C GLN A 73 -2.26 0.38 10.88
N HIS A 74 -1.09 0.03 11.43
CA HIS A 74 -0.42 -1.24 11.13
C HIS A 74 -1.02 -2.40 11.93
N ASN A 75 -2.29 -2.68 11.68
CA ASN A 75 -2.99 -3.83 12.25
C ASN A 75 -2.75 -5.07 11.39
N GLY A 76 -2.69 -6.23 12.04
CA GLY A 76 -2.62 -7.52 11.34
C GLY A 76 -3.92 -7.86 10.61
N TYR A 77 -3.84 -8.77 9.64
CA TYR A 77 -4.99 -9.37 8.97
C TYR A 77 -5.12 -10.83 9.36
N LEU A 78 -6.31 -11.22 9.83
CA LEU A 78 -6.65 -12.63 10.06
C LEU A 78 -7.32 -13.20 8.81
N LEU A 79 -6.75 -14.27 8.26
CA LEU A 79 -7.40 -15.07 7.23
C LEU A 79 -8.02 -16.30 7.88
N CYS A 80 -9.31 -16.49 7.66
CA CYS A 80 -10.03 -17.70 8.03
C CYS A 80 -10.34 -18.50 6.75
N GLY A 81 -10.15 -19.81 6.80
CA GLY A 81 -10.43 -20.72 5.70
C GLY A 81 -11.15 -21.97 6.18
N SER A 82 -11.67 -22.75 5.22
CA SER A 82 -12.23 -24.08 5.50
C SER A 82 -11.12 -25.12 5.63
N GLU A 83 -11.47 -26.34 6.03
CA GLU A 83 -10.53 -27.49 6.06
C GLU A 83 -9.84 -27.72 4.70
N GLN A 84 -10.54 -27.44 3.60
CA GLN A 84 -9.99 -27.56 2.24
C GLN A 84 -8.87 -26.55 1.95
N SER A 85 -8.81 -25.44 2.70
CA SER A 85 -7.83 -24.37 2.51
C SER A 85 -6.52 -24.60 3.28
N VAL A 86 -6.48 -25.60 4.18
CA VAL A 86 -5.34 -25.83 5.09
C VAL A 86 -4.04 -26.00 4.31
N LYS A 87 -4.01 -26.90 3.32
CA LYS A 87 -2.82 -27.15 2.51
C LYS A 87 -2.31 -25.89 1.81
N LEU A 88 -3.22 -25.09 1.24
CA LEU A 88 -2.87 -23.83 0.59
C LEU A 88 -2.27 -22.82 1.60
N PHE A 89 -2.78 -22.79 2.83
CA PHE A 89 -2.24 -21.91 3.87
C PHE A 89 -0.85 -22.34 4.33
N GLU A 90 -0.61 -23.65 4.45
CA GLU A 90 0.71 -24.20 4.76
C GLU A 90 1.73 -23.87 3.65
N GLU A 91 1.36 -24.07 2.39
CA GLU A 91 2.20 -23.73 1.23
C GLU A 91 2.52 -22.24 1.19
N ASN A 92 1.51 -21.38 1.34
CA ASN A 92 1.72 -19.93 1.40
C ASN A 92 2.59 -19.52 2.58
N HIS A 93 2.46 -20.16 3.74
CA HIS A 93 3.30 -19.86 4.91
C HIS A 93 4.77 -20.18 4.64
N GLN A 94 5.06 -21.33 4.04
CA GLN A 94 6.42 -21.71 3.68
C GLN A 94 7.06 -20.70 2.71
N THR A 95 6.31 -20.19 1.74
CA THR A 95 6.81 -19.17 0.81
C THR A 95 7.23 -17.87 1.50
N GLN A 96 6.64 -17.54 2.65
CA GLN A 96 6.92 -16.28 3.35
C GLN A 96 8.12 -16.32 4.31
N THR A 97 8.70 -17.50 4.57
CA THR A 97 9.67 -17.73 5.66
C THR A 97 11.06 -18.04 5.11
#